data_AF-X0W5J0-F1
#
_entry.id   AF-X0W5J0-F1
#
_cell.length_a   1.000
_cell.length_b   1.000
_cell.length_c   1.000
_cell.angle_alpha   90.00
_cell.angle_beta   90.00
_cell.angle_gamma   90.00
#
_symmetry.space_group_name_H-M   'P 1'
#
loop_
_entity.id
_entity.type
_entity.pdbx_description
1 polymer ?
#
loop_
_entity_poly.entity_id
_entity_poly.type
_entity_poly.pdbx_seq_one_letter_code
_entity_poly.pdbx_strand_id
1 'polypeptide(L)'
;MKCLLSAKVREGNIKLVQEFNLEKPKTKEMIHVLSSLGVDSSALILTAQPIPGVVKSASNLPEVKVLPAALVNVLDLLSYKMLVATVPAIRDIEQIWGK
;
A
#
# COMPACT_ATOMS: atom_id res chain seq x y z
N MET A 1 9.18 13.81 -1.13
CA MET A 1 8.15 12.85 -0.64
C MET A 1 6.88 13.56 -0.15
N LYS A 2 6.98 14.50 0.82
CA LYS A 2 5.84 15.22 1.44
C LYS A 2 4.82 15.79 0.42
N CYS A 3 5.27 16.50 -0.61
CA CYS A 3 4.36 17.09 -1.61
C CYS A 3 3.58 16.03 -2.40
N LEU A 4 4.19 14.90 -2.74
CA LEU A 4 3.56 13.84 -3.52
C LEU A 4 2.51 13.09 -2.70
N LEU A 5 2.82 12.80 -1.43
CA LEU A 5 1.87 12.23 -0.49
C LEU A 5 0.69 13.19 -0.27
N SER A 6 0.97 14.49 -0.07
CA SER A 6 -0.06 15.51 0.07
C SER A 6 -0.95 15.62 -1.18
N ALA A 7 -0.37 15.50 -2.39
CA ALA A 7 -1.13 15.46 -3.63
C ALA A 7 -2.07 14.24 -3.68
N LYS A 8 -1.57 13.04 -3.37
CA LYS A 8 -2.41 11.83 -3.32
C LYS A 8 -3.51 11.90 -2.26
N VAL A 9 -3.25 12.52 -1.10
CA VAL A 9 -4.27 12.80 -0.08
C VAL A 9 -5.36 13.69 -0.68
N ARG A 10 -4.97 14.78 -1.34
CA ARG A 10 -5.90 15.74 -1.94
C ARG A 10 -6.76 15.11 -3.04
N GLU A 11 -6.21 14.18 -3.79
CA GLU A 11 -6.91 13.43 -4.84
C GLU A 11 -7.78 12.30 -4.28
N GLY A 12 -7.73 11.99 -2.98
CA GLY A 12 -8.47 10.88 -2.39
C GLY A 12 -7.92 9.49 -2.76
N ASN A 13 -6.71 9.44 -3.31
CA ASN A 13 -6.05 8.23 -3.80
C ASN A 13 -5.32 7.45 -2.68
N ILE A 14 -5.64 7.71 -1.41
CA ILE A 14 -5.05 7.03 -0.25
C ILE A 14 -6.14 6.31 0.53
N LYS A 15 -5.91 5.03 0.82
CA LYS A 15 -6.73 4.19 1.70
C LYS A 15 -5.92 3.75 2.90
N LEU A 16 -6.46 3.98 4.08
CA LEU A 16 -5.84 3.55 5.34
C LEU A 16 -6.53 2.29 5.84
N VAL A 17 -5.73 1.30 6.19
CA VAL A 17 -6.19 0.02 6.75
C VAL A 17 -5.56 -0.16 8.13
N GLN A 18 -6.28 -0.75 9.09
CA GLN A 18 -5.71 -1.02 10.41
C GLN A 18 -4.68 -2.15 10.33
N GLU A 19 -5.07 -3.27 9.73
CA GLU A 19 -4.23 -4.45 9.58
C GLU A 19 -4.64 -5.27 8.35
N PHE A 20 -3.69 -6.03 7.81
CA PHE A 20 -3.94 -7.04 6.80
C PHE A 20 -3.80 -8.42 7.45
N ASN A 21 -4.92 -9.01 7.87
CA ASN A 21 -4.92 -10.37 8.40
C ASN A 21 -5.37 -11.35 7.30
N LEU A 22 -4.40 -11.92 6.59
CA LEU A 22 -4.63 -12.95 5.57
C LEU A 22 -4.18 -14.30 6.14
N GLU A 23 -5.13 -15.10 6.61
CA GLU A 23 -4.86 -16.44 7.16
C GLU A 23 -4.27 -17.39 6.11
N LYS A 24 -4.61 -17.20 4.83
CA LYS A 24 -4.06 -17.96 3.70
C LYS A 24 -3.60 -17.00 2.60
N PRO A 25 -2.38 -17.16 2.06
CA PRO A 25 -1.93 -16.31 0.97
C PRO A 25 -2.67 -16.66 -0.32
N LYS A 26 -3.78 -15.98 -0.60
CA LYS A 26 -4.55 -16.16 -1.84
C LYS A 26 -4.70 -14.83 -2.58
N THR A 27 -4.29 -14.85 -3.84
CA THR A 27 -4.45 -13.71 -4.76
C THR A 27 -5.93 -13.33 -4.96
N LYS A 28 -6.84 -14.30 -4.98
CA LYS A 28 -8.28 -14.03 -5.07
C LYS A 28 -8.82 -13.23 -3.87
N GLU A 29 -8.35 -13.54 -2.66
CA GLU A 29 -8.74 -12.81 -1.45
C GLU A 29 -8.17 -11.40 -1.47
N MET A 30 -6.92 -11.22 -1.95
CA MET A 30 -6.34 -9.88 -2.14
C MET A 30 -7.14 -9.02 -3.13
N ILE A 31 -7.55 -9.59 -4.28
CA ILE A 31 -8.41 -8.88 -5.24
C ILE A 31 -9.72 -8.46 -4.57
N HIS A 32 -10.35 -9.37 -3.80
CA HIS A 32 -11.60 -9.07 -3.12
C HIS A 32 -11.46 -7.95 -2.08
N VAL A 33 -10.36 -7.94 -1.32
CA VAL A 33 -10.03 -6.85 -0.38
C VAL A 33 -9.83 -5.53 -1.12
N LEU A 34 -9.06 -5.53 -2.22
CA LEU A 34 -8.82 -4.34 -3.03
C LEU A 34 -10.11 -3.78 -3.63
N SER A 35 -10.96 -4.64 -4.20
CA SER A 35 -12.28 -4.25 -4.71
C SER A 35 -13.19 -3.70 -3.59
N SER A 36 -13.16 -4.30 -2.40
CA SER A 36 -13.93 -3.81 -1.24
C SER A 36 -13.45 -2.44 -0.75
N LEU A 37 -12.17 -2.12 -0.96
CA LEU A 37 -11.59 -0.80 -0.67
C LEU A 37 -11.82 0.22 -1.80
N GLY A 38 -12.49 -0.19 -2.89
CA GLY A 38 -12.72 0.63 -4.09
C GLY A 38 -11.44 0.89 -4.89
N VAL A 39 -10.52 -0.07 -4.88
CA VAL A 39 -9.24 0.00 -5.59
C VAL A 39 -9.39 -0.73 -6.94
N ASP A 40 -9.79 0.02 -7.96
CA ASP A 40 -10.05 -0.51 -9.32
C ASP A 40 -8.87 -0.27 -10.28
N SER A 41 -7.73 0.20 -9.77
CA SER A 41 -6.56 0.60 -10.57
C SER A 41 -5.27 0.19 -9.87
N SER A 42 -4.12 0.56 -10.45
CA SER A 42 -2.81 0.21 -9.91
C SER A 42 -2.64 0.67 -8.46
N ALA A 43 -2.23 -0.26 -7.59
CA ALA A 43 -2.21 -0.07 -6.14
C ALA A 43 -0.83 -0.34 -5.53
N LEU A 44 -0.34 0.60 -4.74
CA LEU A 44 0.82 0.41 -3.89
C LEU A 44 0.36 0.12 -2.46
N ILE A 45 0.64 -1.08 -1.96
CA ILE A 45 0.34 -1.51 -0.61
C ILE A 45 1.58 -1.26 0.26
N LEU A 46 1.45 -0.43 1.28
CA LEU A 46 2.50 -0.16 2.26
C LEU A 46 2.20 -0.83 3.59
N THR A 47 3.19 -1.59 4.06
CA THR A 47 3.15 -2.32 5.33
C THR A 47 4.27 -1.84 6.24
N ALA A 48 4.07 -1.79 7.55
CA ALA A 48 5.13 -1.38 8.49
C ALA A 48 6.30 -2.39 8.48
N GLN A 49 5.96 -3.67 8.44
CA GLN A 49 6.89 -4.79 8.36
C GLN A 49 6.53 -5.68 7.18
N PRO A 50 7.50 -6.40 6.59
CA PRO A 50 7.22 -7.35 5.53
C PRO A 50 6.31 -8.47 6.06
N ILE A 51 5.07 -8.53 5.58
CA ILE A 51 4.11 -9.60 5.91
C ILE A 51 4.14 -10.62 4.75
N PRO A 52 4.70 -11.83 4.93
CA PRO A 52 4.87 -12.79 3.84
C PRO A 52 3.54 -13.20 3.18
N GLY A 53 2.45 -13.25 3.96
CA GLY A 53 1.12 -13.57 3.45
C GLY A 53 0.60 -12.52 2.46
N VAL A 54 0.76 -11.24 2.78
CA VAL A 54 0.35 -10.10 1.92
C VAL A 54 1.22 -10.04 0.67
N VAL A 55 2.54 -10.16 0.83
CA VAL A 55 3.50 -10.15 -0.28
C VAL A 55 3.20 -11.30 -1.25
N LYS A 56 3.04 -12.54 -0.76
CA LYS A 56 2.70 -13.69 -1.61
C LYS A 56 1.36 -13.54 -2.31
N SER A 57 0.36 -12.99 -1.62
CA SER A 57 -0.98 -12.80 -2.20
C SER A 57 -0.97 -11.80 -3.34
N ALA A 58 -0.21 -10.72 -3.21
CA ALA A 58 -0.08 -9.69 -4.23
C ALA A 58 0.97 -9.99 -5.31
N SER A 59 1.91 -10.92 -5.08
CA SER A 59 3.04 -11.18 -6.00
C SER A 59 2.62 -11.60 -7.42
N ASN A 60 1.40 -12.11 -7.60
CA ASN A 60 0.86 -12.50 -8.91
C ASN A 60 0.07 -11.38 -9.60
N LEU A 61 -0.10 -10.22 -8.96
CA LEU A 61 -0.88 -9.09 -9.48
C LEU A 61 0.09 -8.05 -10.06
N PRO A 62 0.18 -7.88 -11.39
CA PRO A 62 1.13 -6.94 -11.99
C PRO A 62 0.81 -5.47 -11.65
N GLU A 63 -0.47 -5.16 -11.42
CA GLU A 63 -0.94 -3.83 -11.08
C GLU A 63 -0.83 -3.51 -9.58
N VAL A 64 -0.41 -4.47 -8.76
CA VAL A 64 -0.32 -4.30 -7.30
C VAL A 64 1.09 -4.57 -6.83
N LYS A 65 1.65 -3.65 -6.05
CA LYS A 65 2.96 -3.84 -5.43
C LYS A 65 2.86 -3.72 -3.94
N VAL A 66 3.50 -4.62 -3.22
CA VAL A 66 3.61 -4.56 -1.75
C VAL A 66 5.03 -4.16 -1.40
N LEU A 67 5.17 -3.10 -0.61
CA LEU A 67 6.45 -2.65 -0.07
C LEU A 67 6.35 -2.40 1.43
N PRO A 68 7.42 -2.67 2.19
CA PRO A 68 7.59 -2.09 3.52
C PRO A 68 7.68 -0.57 3.44
N ALA A 69 7.16 0.13 4.44
CA ALA A 69 7.24 1.59 4.59
C ALA A 69 8.68 2.10 4.50
N ALA A 70 9.65 1.34 5.02
CA ALA A 70 11.07 1.67 4.97
C ALA A 70 11.68 1.63 3.55
N LEU A 71 11.06 0.93 2.60
CA LEU A 71 11.56 0.75 1.23
C LEU A 71 10.77 1.55 0.19
N VAL A 72 9.90 2.47 0.64
CA VAL A 72 9.07 3.27 -0.27
C VAL A 72 9.94 4.28 -1.03
N ASN A 73 9.78 4.32 -2.35
CA ASN A 73 10.48 5.25 -3.23
C ASN A 73 9.52 6.19 -3.95
N VAL A 74 10.03 7.32 -4.43
CA VAL A 74 9.25 8.30 -5.21
C VAL A 74 8.70 7.68 -6.50
N LEU A 75 9.50 6.85 -7.16
CA LEU A 75 9.11 6.17 -8.40
C LEU A 75 7.87 5.29 -8.19
N ASP A 76 7.85 4.51 -7.11
CA ASP A 76 6.71 3.66 -6.77
C ASP A 76 5.46 4.51 -6.51
N LEU A 77 5.58 5.59 -5.73
CA LEU A 77 4.45 6.49 -5.48
C LEU A 77 3.89 7.15 -6.75
N LEU A 78 4.71 7.39 -7.77
CA LEU A 78 4.27 7.92 -9.06
C LEU A 78 3.69 6.85 -9.98
N SER A 79 4.20 5.62 -9.89
CA SER A 79 3.82 4.52 -10.80
C SER A 79 2.44 3.95 -10.46
N TYR A 80 2.05 3.97 -9.19
CA TYR A 80 0.76 3.45 -8.72
C TYR A 80 -0.20 4.60 -8.45
N LYS A 81 -1.44 4.49 -8.94
CA LYS A 81 -2.47 5.52 -8.74
C LYS A 81 -2.96 5.51 -7.30
N MET A 82 -3.33 4.34 -6.78
CA MET A 82 -3.85 4.14 -5.44
C MET A 82 -2.74 3.78 -4.46
N LEU A 83 -2.81 4.34 -3.25
CA LEU A 83 -1.93 4.01 -2.14
C LEU A 83 -2.75 3.40 -1.00
N VAL A 84 -2.48 2.15 -0.64
CA VAL A 84 -3.11 1.49 0.49
C VAL A 84 -2.06 1.32 1.57
N ALA A 85 -2.18 2.00 2.71
CA ALA A 85 -1.17 1.94 3.76
C ALA A 85 -1.79 1.49 5.08
N THR A 86 -1.04 0.71 5.86
CA THR A 86 -1.43 0.46 7.24
C THR A 86 -1.17 1.67 8.12
N VAL A 87 -1.96 1.87 9.17
CA VAL A 87 -1.72 2.93 10.17
C VAL A 87 -0.26 2.95 10.67
N PRO A 88 0.37 1.81 11.05
CA PRO A 88 1.78 1.82 11.44
C PRO A 88 2.71 2.15 10.27
N ALA A 89 2.38 1.77 9.02
CA ALA A 89 3.21 2.12 7.87
C ALA A 89 3.29 3.64 7.63
N ILE A 90 2.19 4.37 7.81
CA ILE A 90 2.19 5.84 7.69
C ILE A 90 3.08 6.47 8.76
N ARG A 91 3.00 6.00 10.00
CA ARG A 91 3.85 6.51 11.09
C ARG A 91 5.33 6.30 10.79
N ASP A 92 5.70 5.15 10.26
CA ASP A 92 7.08 4.87 9.85
C ASP A 92 7.54 5.83 8.74
N ILE A 93 6.69 6.09 7.74
CA ILE A 93 6.98 7.06 6.66
C ILE A 93 7.15 8.47 7.23
N GLU A 94 6.29 8.89 8.14
CA GLU A 94 6.40 10.19 8.81
C GLU A 94 7.68 10.29 9.64
N GLN A 95 8.11 9.22 10.30
CA GLN A 95 9.37 9.24 11.06
C GLN A 95 10.60 9.35 10.16
N ILE A 96 10.60 8.66 9.01
CA ILE A 96 11.72 8.63 8.07
C ILE A 96 11.81 9.94 7.27
N TRP A 97 10.68 10.43 6.76
CA TRP A 97 10.62 11.55 5.82
C TRP A 97 10.08 12.85 6.43
N GLY A 98 9.67 12.81 7.70
CA GLY A 98 9.14 13.96 8.44
C GLY A 98 10.19 14.95 8.90
N LYS A 99 11.47 14.55 8.95
CA LYS A 99 12.59 15.50 9.08
C LYS A 99 12.76 16.38 7.85
#